data_AF-A0ABD3F9M3-F1
#
_entry.id   AF-A0ABD3F9M3-F1
#
_cell.length_a   1.000
_cell.length_b   1.000
_cell.length_c   1.000
_cell.angle_alpha   90.00
_cell.angle_beta   90.00
_cell.angle_gamma   90.00
#
_symmetry.space_group_name_H-M   'P 1'
#
loop_
_entity.id
_entity.type
_entity.pdbx_description
1 polymer ?
#
loop_
_entity_poly.entity_id
_entity_poly.type
_entity_poly.pdbx_seq_one_letter_code
_entity_poly.pdbx_strand_id
1 'polypeptide(L)'
;MRYSKAYQKKHGAYSAQHAYFQLRDVMPEAPLAKMLEQLKEKSSGLKKLAAKVQISQFNHWKDNGMHPSDVAGMLNIGESGANSLDKLVYNEFNVYWAAIHLAQ
;
A
#
# COMPACT_ATOMS: atom_id res chain seq x y z
N MET A 1 14.86 1.61 -12.22
CA MET A 1 16.16 1.75 -11.53
C MET A 1 16.73 0.37 -11.25
N ARG A 2 18.00 0.14 -11.57
CA ARG A 2 18.72 -1.10 -11.22
C ARG A 2 19.74 -0.75 -10.16
N TYR A 3 19.56 -1.26 -8.94
CA TYR A 3 20.54 -1.07 -7.86
C TYR A 3 21.76 -1.98 -8.06
N SER A 4 22.91 -1.52 -7.58
CA SER A 4 24.14 -2.31 -7.66
C SER A 4 24.06 -3.58 -6.82
N LYS A 5 24.78 -4.63 -7.21
CA LYS A 5 24.87 -5.90 -6.44
C LYS A 5 25.37 -5.68 -5.01
N ALA A 6 26.23 -4.68 -4.80
CA ALA A 6 26.73 -4.31 -3.47
C ALA A 6 25.63 -3.78 -2.56
N TYR A 7 24.72 -2.96 -3.10
CA TYR A 7 23.56 -2.45 -2.36
C TYR A 7 22.61 -3.59 -1.98
N GLN A 8 22.34 -4.51 -2.92
CA GLN A 8 21.49 -5.67 -2.70
C GLN A 8 22.06 -6.65 -1.65
N LYS A 9 23.39 -6.78 -1.57
CA LYS A 9 24.06 -7.63 -0.57
C LYS A 9 24.00 -7.02 0.85
N LYS A 10 24.07 -5.69 0.96
CA LYS A 10 24.09 -4.97 2.24
C LYS A 10 22.69 -4.75 2.83
N HIS A 11 21.67 -4.59 1.98
CA HIS A 11 20.31 -4.23 2.39
C HIS A 11 19.24 -5.25 1.96
N GLY A 12 19.63 -6.38 1.38
CA GLY A 12 18.72 -7.33 0.75
C GLY A 12 18.32 -6.91 -0.66
N ALA A 13 17.78 -7.83 -1.46
CA ALA A 13 17.18 -7.48 -2.75
C ALA A 13 16.06 -6.47 -2.51
N TYR A 14 16.08 -5.34 -3.24
CA TYR A 14 15.03 -4.32 -3.13
C TYR A 14 13.67 -4.96 -3.41
N SER A 15 12.88 -5.13 -2.36
CA SER A 15 11.53 -5.66 -2.42
C SER A 15 10.52 -4.54 -2.20
N ALA A 16 9.31 -4.73 -2.72
CA ALA A 16 8.23 -3.77 -2.47
C ALA A 16 7.89 -3.66 -0.97
N GLN A 17 8.11 -4.73 -0.22
CA GLN A 17 7.98 -4.76 1.23
C GLN A 17 9.04 -3.89 1.92
N HIS A 18 10.30 -3.98 1.52
CA HIS A 18 11.36 -3.12 2.06
C HIS A 18 11.07 -1.65 1.76
N ALA A 19 10.67 -1.34 0.53
CA ALA A 19 10.28 0.01 0.14
C ALA A 19 9.10 0.55 0.98
N TYR A 20 8.08 -0.28 1.22
CA TYR A 20 6.96 0.07 2.10
C TYR A 20 7.44 0.38 3.52
N PHE A 21 8.27 -0.49 4.12
CA PHE A 21 8.78 -0.29 5.48
C PHE A 21 9.62 0.99 5.62
N GLN A 22 10.45 1.32 4.62
CA GLN A 22 11.19 2.58 4.64
C GLN A 22 10.28 3.81 4.52
N LEU A 23 9.22 3.73 3.71
CA LEU A 23 8.30 4.85 3.49
C LEU A 23 7.39 5.12 4.70
N ARG A 24 6.91 4.07 5.39
CA ARG A 24 6.06 4.25 6.58
C ARG A 24 6.80 4.87 7.76
N ASP A 25 8.13 4.72 7.83
CA ASP A 25 8.95 5.28 8.91
C ASP A 25 9.02 6.81 8.82
N VAL A 26 8.71 7.38 7.64
CA VAL A 26 8.76 8.83 7.37
C VAL A 26 7.39 9.43 7.05
N MET A 27 6.35 8.61 6.87
CA MET A 27 5.01 9.04 6.46
C MET A 27 3.92 8.18 7.11
N PRO A 28 2.87 8.78 7.70
CA PRO A 28 1.76 8.02 8.27
C PRO A 28 1.02 7.16 7.22
N GLU A 29 0.35 6.10 7.68
CA GLU A 29 -0.25 5.05 6.84
C GLU A 29 -1.26 5.58 5.80
N ALA A 30 -2.23 6.40 6.21
CA ALA A 30 -3.25 6.93 5.30
C ALA A 30 -2.68 7.87 4.23
N PRO A 31 -1.84 8.88 4.56
CA PRO A 31 -1.12 9.66 3.56
C PRO A 31 -0.23 8.83 2.62
N LEU A 32 0.45 7.80 3.14
CA LEU A 32 1.26 6.89 2.33
C LEU A 32 0.41 6.11 1.33
N ALA A 33 -0.73 5.57 1.76
CA ALA A 33 -1.64 4.84 0.89
C ALA A 33 -2.17 5.74 -0.25
N LYS A 34 -2.56 6.98 0.08
CA LYS A 34 -2.97 7.98 -0.93
C LYS A 34 -1.87 8.27 -1.94
N MET A 35 -0.64 8.45 -1.47
CA MET A 35 0.50 8.72 -2.33
C MET A 35 0.74 7.55 -3.29
N LEU A 36 0.71 6.31 -2.80
CA LEU A 36 0.87 5.12 -3.62
C LEU A 36 -0.24 5.02 -4.67
N GLU A 37 -1.48 5.30 -4.29
CA GLU A 37 -2.62 5.34 -5.22
C GLU A 37 -2.41 6.39 -6.31
N GLN A 38 -2.02 7.61 -5.93
CA GLN A 38 -1.74 8.68 -6.89
C GLN A 38 -0.58 8.34 -7.84
N LEU A 39 0.43 7.60 -7.38
CA LEU A 39 1.57 7.17 -8.19
C LEU A 39 1.19 6.10 -9.23
N LYS A 40 0.08 5.38 -9.04
CA LYS A 40 -0.45 4.45 -10.05
C LYS A 40 -0.97 5.14 -11.31
N GLU A 41 -1.35 6.40 -11.20
CA GLU A 41 -1.84 7.22 -12.33
C GLU A 41 -0.70 7.85 -13.15
N LYS A 42 0.55 7.53 -12.84
CA LYS A 42 1.74 8.06 -13.53
C LYS A 42 2.23 7.09 -14.62
N SER A 43 3.53 7.13 -14.92
CA SER A 43 4.13 6.27 -15.95
C SER A 43 3.96 4.78 -15.64
N SER A 44 3.93 3.94 -16.68
CA SER A 44 3.71 2.49 -16.55
C SER A 44 4.72 1.79 -15.63
N GLY A 45 5.97 2.28 -15.58
CA GLY A 45 7.00 1.79 -14.66
C GLY A 45 6.71 2.15 -13.20
N LEU A 46 6.29 3.39 -12.95
CA LEU A 46 5.96 3.87 -11.61
C LEU A 46 4.69 3.21 -11.08
N LYS A 47 3.69 3.03 -11.95
CA LYS A 47 2.44 2.31 -11.64
C LYS A 47 2.69 0.90 -11.11
N LYS A 48 3.52 0.12 -11.80
CA LYS A 48 3.84 -1.25 -11.37
C LYS A 48 4.55 -1.29 -10.04
N LEU A 49 5.43 -0.33 -9.76
CA LEU A 49 6.13 -0.26 -8.49
C LEU A 49 5.17 0.13 -7.36
N ALA A 50 4.38 1.20 -7.54
CA ALA A 50 3.42 1.67 -6.56
C ALA A 50 2.41 0.58 -6.18
N ALA A 51 1.86 -0.14 -7.16
CA ALA A 51 0.95 -1.26 -6.91
C ALA A 51 1.59 -2.37 -6.06
N LYS A 52 2.85 -2.75 -6.32
CA LYS A 52 3.55 -3.77 -5.51
C LYS A 52 3.79 -3.28 -4.08
N VAL A 53 4.14 -2.01 -3.91
CA VAL A 53 4.36 -1.41 -2.58
C VAL A 53 3.05 -1.34 -1.81
N GLN A 54 1.95 -0.98 -2.46
CA GLN A 54 0.62 -0.92 -1.85
C GLN A 54 0.07 -2.30 -1.49
N ILE A 55 0.35 -3.35 -2.27
CA ILE A 55 0.08 -4.73 -1.85
C ILE A 55 0.87 -5.08 -0.57
N SER A 56 2.11 -4.59 -0.45
CA SER A 56 2.91 -4.82 0.77
C SER A 56 2.30 -4.09 1.98
N GLN A 57 1.76 -2.89 1.77
CA GLN A 57 0.98 -2.17 2.78
C GLN A 57 -0.28 -2.96 3.19
N PHE A 58 -1.04 -3.50 2.24
CA PHE A 58 -2.25 -4.30 2.54
C PHE A 58 -1.92 -5.59 3.29
N ASN A 59 -0.85 -6.28 2.91
CA ASN A 59 -0.35 -7.43 3.67
C ASN A 59 -0.02 -7.03 5.11
N HIS A 60 0.62 -5.87 5.31
CA HIS A 60 0.94 -5.38 6.65
C HIS A 60 -0.32 -5.08 7.46
N TRP A 61 -1.30 -4.37 6.90
CA TRP A 61 -2.57 -4.11 7.58
C TRP A 61 -3.26 -5.40 8.00
N LYS A 62 -3.33 -6.38 7.08
CA LYS A 62 -3.86 -7.72 7.37
C LYS A 62 -3.07 -8.44 8.47
N ASP A 63 -1.74 -8.44 8.41
CA ASP A 63 -0.89 -9.12 9.39
C ASP A 63 -1.01 -8.50 10.80
N ASN A 64 -1.38 -7.22 10.90
CA ASN A 64 -1.72 -6.56 12.17
C ASN A 64 -3.21 -6.70 12.56
N GLY A 65 -3.98 -7.53 11.86
CA GLY A 65 -5.37 -7.80 12.18
C GLY A 65 -6.36 -6.69 11.77
N MET A 66 -5.99 -5.79 10.85
CA MET A 66 -6.92 -4.79 10.35
C MET A 66 -7.97 -5.41 9.42
N HIS A 67 -9.23 -5.09 9.67
CA HIS A 67 -10.38 -5.43 8.83
C HIS A 67 -10.80 -4.24 7.94
N PRO A 68 -11.65 -4.47 6.92
CA PRO A 68 -12.25 -3.41 6.12
C PRO A 68 -12.77 -2.21 6.92
N SER A 69 -13.47 -2.45 8.03
CA SER A 69 -13.99 -1.38 8.89
C SER A 69 -12.90 -0.52 9.53
N ASP A 70 -11.77 -1.12 9.91
CA ASP A 70 -10.66 -0.40 10.54
C ASP A 70 -9.95 0.48 9.51
N VAL A 71 -9.74 -0.06 8.30
CA VAL A 71 -9.17 0.68 7.18
C VAL A 71 -10.11 1.79 6.72
N ALA A 72 -11.42 1.54 6.73
CA ALA A 72 -12.43 2.57 6.47
C ALA A 72 -12.32 3.73 7.46
N GLY A 73 -12.20 3.43 8.76
CA GLY A 73 -11.99 4.44 9.80
C GLY A 73 -10.68 5.21 9.62
N MET A 74 -9.58 4.51 9.36
CA MET A 74 -8.26 5.12 9.12
C MET A 74 -8.25 6.08 7.90
N LEU A 75 -9.02 5.77 6.87
CA LEU A 75 -9.15 6.57 5.64
C LEU A 75 -10.32 7.56 5.68
N ASN A 76 -11.00 7.67 6.83
CA ASN A 76 -12.19 8.50 7.05
C ASN A 76 -13.32 8.24 6.02
N ILE A 77 -13.48 6.98 5.59
CA ILE A 77 -14.52 6.58 4.64
C ILE A 77 -15.89 6.72 5.30
N GLY A 78 -16.72 7.62 4.77
CA GLY A 78 -18.06 7.92 5.30
C GLY A 78 -18.19 9.30 5.92
N GLU A 79 -17.06 9.98 6.16
CA GLU A 79 -17.08 11.40 6.53
C GLU A 79 -17.29 12.27 5.27
N SER A 80 -17.90 13.45 5.43
CA SER A 80 -18.16 14.36 4.30
C SER A 80 -16.90 14.84 3.57
N GLY A 81 -15.71 14.61 4.16
CA GLY A 81 -14.40 14.95 3.60
C GLY A 81 -13.65 13.79 2.93
N ALA A 82 -14.21 12.59 2.83
CA ALA A 82 -13.53 11.44 2.25
C ALA A 82 -13.13 11.69 0.78
N ASN A 83 -11.83 11.77 0.51
CA ASN A 83 -11.34 12.12 -0.82
C ASN A 83 -11.46 10.93 -1.80
N SER A 84 -11.36 11.18 -3.11
CA SER A 84 -11.51 10.13 -4.12
C SER A 84 -10.41 9.06 -4.03
N LEU A 85 -9.19 9.44 -3.63
CA LEU A 85 -8.07 8.51 -3.45
C LEU A 85 -8.29 7.59 -2.23
N ASP A 86 -8.84 8.10 -1.13
CA ASP A 86 -9.22 7.32 0.06
C ASP A 86 -10.19 6.22 -0.34
N LYS A 87 -11.21 6.57 -1.12
CA LYS A 87 -12.21 5.62 -1.60
C LYS A 87 -11.59 4.56 -2.51
N LEU A 88 -10.64 4.94 -3.37
CA LEU A 88 -9.93 3.99 -4.23
C LEU A 88 -9.06 3.03 -3.41
N VAL A 89 -8.26 3.55 -2.47
CA VAL A 89 -7.44 2.73 -1.55
C VAL A 89 -8.32 1.75 -0.79
N TYR A 90 -9.43 2.23 -0.22
CA TYR A 90 -10.38 1.40 0.53
C TYR A 90 -11.01 0.31 -0.34
N ASN A 91 -11.47 0.66 -1.54
CA ASN A 91 -12.06 -0.31 -2.46
C ASN A 91 -11.06 -1.39 -2.87
N GLU A 92 -9.81 -1.02 -3.14
CA GLU A 92 -8.77 -2.00 -3.45
C GLU A 92 -8.43 -2.90 -2.25
N PHE A 93 -8.34 -2.33 -1.05
CA PHE A 93 -8.12 -3.13 0.15
C PHE A 93 -9.28 -4.11 0.39
N ASN A 94 -10.52 -3.69 0.16
CA ASN A 94 -11.69 -4.58 0.27
C ASN A 94 -11.63 -5.75 -0.70
N VAL A 95 -11.25 -5.49 -1.96
CA VAL A 95 -11.09 -6.55 -2.97
C VAL A 95 -9.96 -7.50 -2.56
N TYR A 96 -8.81 -6.97 -2.14
CA TYR A 96 -7.69 -7.75 -1.62
C TYR A 96 -8.12 -8.62 -0.44
N TRP A 97 -8.81 -8.02 0.55
CA TRP A 97 -9.23 -8.68 1.78
C TRP A 97 -10.27 -9.77 1.52
N ALA A 98 -11.23 -9.55 0.62
CA ALA A 98 -12.18 -10.57 0.21
C ALA A 98 -11.50 -11.74 -0.49
N ALA A 99 -10.55 -11.48 -1.40
CA ALA A 99 -9.86 -12.52 -2.16
C ALA A 99 -9.08 -13.50 -1.26
N ILE A 100 -8.45 -13.01 -0.19
CA ILE A 100 -7.68 -13.85 0.74
C ILE A 100 -8.56 -14.64 1.73
N HIS A 101 -9.79 -14.18 2.02
CA HIS A 101 -10.71 -14.85 2.94
C HIS A 101 -11.70 -15.79 2.24
N LEU A 102 -11.96 -15.59 0.94
CA LEU A 102 -12.75 -16.52 0.12
C LEU A 102 -11.95 -17.75 -0.35
N ALA A 103 -10.63 -17.71 -0.22
CA ALA A 103 -9.72 -18.79 -0.65
C ALA A 103 -9.41 -19.82 0.47
N GLN A 104 -10.11 -19.77 1.60
CA GLN A 104 -10.00 -20.68 2.74
C GLN A 104 -11.27 -21.53 2.87
#